data_AF-A0A2P5BTZ8-F1
#
_entry.id   AF-A0A2P5BTZ8-F1
#
_cell.length_a   1.000
_cell.length_b   1.000
_cell.length_c   1.000
_cell.angle_alpha   90.00
_cell.angle_beta   90.00
_cell.angle_gamma   90.00
#
_symmetry.space_group_name_H-M   'P 1'
#
loop_
_entity.id
_entity.type
_entity.pdbx_description
1 polymer ?
#
loop_
_entity_poly.entity_id
_entity_poly.type
_entity_poly.pdbx_seq_one_letter_code
_entity_poly.pdbx_strand_id
1 'polypeptide(L)'
;MSMSPIKTKNRRIESMSTTMSKVIIPGLPDDVTLNVLARVPRCHHPVLAAVSKRIRSVVTSPDLFAIRSRLNCAEDQIYLIAHEGTQMPIDWFVVHRKPGGNVNGPILAPIPSGPLMYRPDTSAYAIIGPKIYVLGGLTCKGRPSSDVWVLDCRSHAWERGQSMQMRRAFTSAAVVDGRIYVMGGCMLKEDAWARETHWVETLDLVAAEEGGRWEWEGIPSSAEVHSKNFVTFSNVMGGGICIWAGGEEFRFDPATKAWEKWVVFGSAGREIRLNFYEVPPITGGERSGSEIRLRWNF
;
A
#
# COMPACT_ATOMS: atom_id res chain seq x y z
N MET A 1 52.78 22.85 -51.44
CA MET A 1 52.03 21.56 -51.41
C MET A 1 51.51 21.36 -49.99
N SER A 2 50.23 21.64 -49.75
CA SER A 2 49.57 21.44 -48.46
C SER A 2 48.78 20.14 -48.52
N MET A 3 49.17 19.14 -47.73
CA MET A 3 48.40 17.91 -47.55
C MET A 3 47.26 18.16 -46.57
N SER A 4 46.04 17.92 -47.01
CA SER A 4 44.85 17.88 -46.15
C SER A 4 44.78 16.53 -45.40
N PRO A 5 44.40 16.47 -44.10
CA PRO A 5 44.26 15.21 -43.40
C PRO A 5 42.93 14.53 -43.74
N ILE A 6 43.02 13.23 -44.01
CA ILE A 6 41.90 12.32 -44.27
C ILE A 6 41.04 12.18 -43.00
N LYS A 7 39.82 12.73 -43.01
CA LYS A 7 38.79 12.50 -41.98
C LYS A 7 37.95 11.27 -42.34
N THR A 8 38.40 10.07 -41.97
CA THR A 8 37.50 8.90 -42.02
C THR A 8 37.93 7.81 -41.04
N LYS A 9 37.40 7.85 -39.79
CA LYS A 9 37.18 6.63 -38.96
C LYS A 9 36.40 6.75 -37.63
N ASN A 10 35.78 7.89 -37.28
CA ASN A 10 35.10 8.00 -35.95
C ASN A 10 33.59 7.75 -35.92
N ARG A 11 32.89 7.77 -37.05
CA ARG A 11 31.41 7.71 -37.05
C ARG A 11 30.83 6.36 -36.56
N ARG A 12 31.57 5.25 -36.73
CA ARG A 12 31.13 3.90 -36.33
C ARG A 12 31.30 3.66 -34.83
N ILE A 13 32.39 4.17 -34.24
CA ILE A 13 32.69 4.05 -32.80
C ILE A 13 31.75 4.96 -31.99
N GLU A 14 31.46 6.16 -32.47
CA GLU A 14 30.44 7.03 -31.87
C GLU A 14 29.04 6.43 -31.96
N SER A 15 28.68 5.81 -33.10
CA SER A 15 27.38 5.12 -33.22
C SER A 15 27.27 3.90 -32.31
N MET A 16 28.34 3.10 -32.16
CA MET A 16 28.39 1.95 -31.27
C MET A 16 28.37 2.35 -29.80
N SER A 17 29.08 3.43 -29.43
CA SER A 17 29.04 4.03 -28.09
C SER A 17 27.64 4.57 -27.74
N THR A 18 26.95 5.16 -28.72
CA THR A 18 25.58 5.66 -28.56
C THR A 18 24.54 4.54 -28.51
N THR A 19 24.79 3.38 -29.14
CA THR A 19 23.94 2.17 -28.96
C THR A 19 24.26 1.42 -27.67
N MET A 20 25.53 1.37 -27.24
CA MET A 20 25.94 0.76 -25.97
C MET A 20 25.41 1.54 -24.76
N SER A 21 25.19 2.86 -24.91
CA SER A 21 24.51 3.68 -23.91
C SER A 21 23.01 3.37 -23.77
N LYS A 22 22.46 2.45 -24.58
CA LYS A 22 21.07 1.97 -24.48
C LYS A 22 20.88 0.55 -23.91
N VAL A 23 21.93 -0.26 -23.85
CA VAL A 23 21.84 -1.66 -23.37
C VAL A 23 21.90 -1.75 -21.84
N ILE A 24 21.14 -2.66 -21.23
CA ILE A 24 21.11 -2.90 -19.77
C ILE A 24 22.37 -3.62 -19.28
N ILE A 25 22.73 -4.74 -19.91
CA ILE A 25 23.96 -5.49 -19.65
C ILE A 25 24.73 -5.61 -20.98
N PRO A 26 25.96 -5.07 -21.08
CA PRO A 26 26.75 -5.19 -22.31
C PRO A 26 26.89 -6.64 -22.75
N GLY A 27 26.53 -6.93 -24.00
CA GLY A 27 26.62 -8.27 -24.58
C GLY A 27 25.38 -9.16 -24.40
N LEU A 28 24.32 -8.67 -23.74
CA LEU A 28 23.04 -9.38 -23.62
C LEU A 28 21.89 -8.53 -24.18
N PRO A 29 20.95 -9.11 -24.96
CA PRO A 29 19.72 -8.42 -25.34
C PRO A 29 18.91 -7.96 -24.12
N ASP A 30 18.24 -6.80 -24.23
CA ASP A 30 17.53 -6.19 -23.09
C ASP A 30 16.35 -7.04 -22.63
N ASP A 31 15.64 -7.70 -23.54
CA ASP A 31 14.53 -8.62 -23.24
C ASP A 31 15.01 -9.83 -22.43
N VAL A 32 16.13 -10.45 -22.83
CA VAL A 32 16.76 -11.55 -22.08
C VAL A 32 17.24 -11.04 -20.72
N THR A 33 17.82 -9.84 -20.67
CA THR A 33 18.27 -9.22 -19.42
C THR A 33 17.11 -9.03 -18.44
N LEU A 34 16.00 -8.45 -18.90
CA LEU A 34 14.79 -8.26 -18.10
C LEU A 34 14.23 -9.60 -17.61
N ASN A 35 14.23 -10.62 -18.48
CA ASN A 35 13.76 -11.97 -18.16
C ASN A 35 14.62 -12.62 -17.06
N VAL A 36 15.94 -12.44 -17.10
CA VAL A 36 16.88 -12.91 -16.07
C VAL A 36 16.68 -12.15 -14.77
N LEU A 37 16.70 -10.81 -14.81
CA LEU A 37 16.52 -9.97 -13.61
C LEU A 37 15.16 -10.21 -12.94
N ALA A 38 14.11 -10.48 -13.72
CA ALA A 38 12.78 -10.77 -13.19
C ALA A 38 12.75 -12.03 -12.31
N ARG A 39 13.62 -13.01 -12.57
CA ARG A 39 13.68 -14.24 -11.76
C ARG A 39 14.52 -14.11 -10.49
N VAL A 40 15.27 -13.02 -10.33
CA VAL A 40 16.10 -12.81 -9.14
C VAL A 40 15.19 -12.46 -7.95
N PRO A 41 15.30 -13.14 -6.80
CA PRO A 41 14.49 -12.83 -5.63
C PRO A 41 14.59 -11.38 -5.17
N ARG A 42 13.50 -10.79 -4.67
CA ARG A 42 13.49 -9.36 -4.27
C ARG A 42 14.51 -9.03 -3.18
N CYS A 43 14.87 -9.98 -2.33
CA CYS A 43 15.92 -9.79 -1.32
C CYS A 43 17.31 -9.46 -1.90
N HIS A 44 17.55 -9.75 -3.19
CA HIS A 44 18.80 -9.43 -3.88
C HIS A 44 18.72 -8.15 -4.72
N HIS A 45 17.54 -7.54 -4.86
CA HIS A 45 17.36 -6.31 -5.64
C HIS A 45 18.18 -5.13 -5.11
N PRO A 46 18.36 -4.92 -3.79
CA PRO A 46 19.26 -3.88 -3.29
C PRO A 46 20.72 -4.06 -3.76
N VAL A 47 21.19 -5.31 -3.82
CA VAL A 47 22.54 -5.64 -4.31
C VAL A 47 22.64 -5.37 -5.82
N LEU A 48 21.63 -5.77 -6.59
CA LEU A 48 21.56 -5.49 -8.03
C LEU A 48 21.53 -3.98 -8.32
N ALA A 49 20.74 -3.22 -7.57
CA ALA A 49 20.63 -1.77 -7.68
C ALA A 49 21.94 -1.01 -7.37
N ALA A 50 22.89 -1.67 -6.68
CA ALA A 50 24.22 -1.11 -6.41
C ALA A 50 25.20 -1.27 -7.59
N VAL A 51 24.95 -2.21 -8.50
CA VAL A 51 25.86 -2.53 -9.62
C VAL A 51 25.94 -1.39 -10.63
N SER A 52 24.80 -0.81 -11.04
CA SER A 52 24.78 0.33 -11.95
C SER A 52 23.49 1.14 -11.82
N LYS A 53 23.54 2.43 -12.23
CA LYS A 53 22.36 3.31 -12.27
C LYS A 53 21.24 2.74 -13.16
N ARG A 54 21.61 1.99 -14.19
CA ARG A 54 20.66 1.40 -15.13
C ARG A 54 19.98 0.16 -14.57
N ILE A 55 20.75 -0.75 -13.97
CA ILE A 55 20.17 -1.90 -13.27
C ILE A 55 19.26 -1.41 -12.15
N ARG A 56 19.69 -0.39 -11.38
CA ARG A 56 18.82 0.29 -10.40
C ARG A 56 17.50 0.74 -11.00
N SER A 57 17.55 1.48 -12.10
CA SER A 57 16.34 1.97 -12.78
C SER A 57 15.43 0.84 -13.26
N VAL A 58 16.01 -0.28 -13.70
CA VAL A 58 15.26 -1.46 -14.17
C VAL A 58 14.63 -2.21 -13.00
N VAL A 59 15.34 -2.44 -11.90
CA VAL A 59 14.80 -3.18 -10.74
C VAL A 59 13.68 -2.45 -10.03
N THR A 60 13.64 -1.11 -10.12
CA THR A 60 12.54 -0.29 -9.59
C THR A 60 11.45 0.00 -10.63
N SER A 61 11.55 -0.53 -11.85
CA SER A 61 10.64 -0.20 -12.95
C SER A 61 9.29 -0.94 -12.86
N PRO A 62 8.20 -0.32 -13.33
CA PRO A 62 6.93 -1.00 -13.56
C PRO A 62 7.04 -2.19 -14.52
N ASP A 63 7.91 -2.10 -15.53
CA ASP A 63 8.08 -3.13 -16.54
C ASP A 63 8.61 -4.43 -15.94
N LEU A 64 9.64 -4.35 -15.08
CA LEU A 64 10.16 -5.54 -14.41
C LEU A 64 9.08 -6.16 -13.52
N PHE A 65 8.29 -5.34 -12.82
CA PHE A 65 7.17 -5.84 -12.02
C PHE A 65 6.11 -6.57 -12.86
N ALA A 66 5.75 -6.02 -14.03
CA ALA A 66 4.81 -6.65 -14.95
C ALA A 66 5.35 -7.99 -15.48
N ILE A 67 6.64 -8.05 -15.83
CA ILE A 67 7.30 -9.30 -16.28
C ILE A 67 7.30 -10.33 -15.14
N ARG A 68 7.67 -9.92 -13.92
CA ARG A 68 7.63 -10.81 -12.74
C ARG A 68 6.24 -11.38 -12.49
N SER A 69 5.22 -10.55 -12.61
CA SER A 69 3.82 -10.98 -12.46
C SER A 69 3.44 -12.00 -13.53
N ARG A 70 3.80 -11.77 -14.80
CA ARG A 70 3.57 -12.71 -15.91
C ARG A 70 4.32 -14.03 -15.75
N LEU A 71 5.49 -14.01 -15.11
CA LEU A 71 6.31 -15.19 -14.86
C LEU A 71 5.94 -15.92 -13.55
N ASN A 72 4.92 -15.48 -12.82
CA ASN A 72 4.56 -16.00 -11.50
C ASN A 72 5.73 -15.97 -10.50
N CYS A 73 6.58 -14.94 -10.60
CA CYS A 73 7.68 -14.67 -9.67
C CYS A 73 7.43 -13.39 -8.85
N ALA A 74 6.19 -12.89 -8.79
CA ALA A 74 5.84 -11.83 -7.88
C ALA A 74 5.99 -12.33 -6.43
N GLU A 75 6.63 -11.51 -5.59
CA GLU A 75 6.86 -11.81 -4.17
C GLU A 75 6.15 -10.75 -3.34
N ASP A 76 5.46 -11.19 -2.29
CA ASP A 76 4.90 -10.29 -1.30
C ASP A 76 6.01 -9.59 -0.52
N GLN A 77 5.82 -8.29 -0.30
CA GLN A 77 6.71 -7.49 0.53
C GLN A 77 6.02 -7.15 1.83
N ILE A 78 6.75 -7.32 2.92
CA ILE A 78 6.30 -6.91 4.24
C ILE A 78 6.99 -5.59 4.56
N TYR A 79 6.20 -4.61 4.96
CA TYR A 79 6.68 -3.33 5.46
C TYR A 79 6.49 -3.29 6.97
N LEU A 80 7.49 -2.75 7.67
CA LEU A 80 7.46 -2.54 9.10
C LEU A 80 7.59 -1.05 9.36
N ILE A 81 6.69 -0.52 10.18
CA ILE A 81 6.71 0.86 10.65
C ILE A 81 7.18 0.80 12.10
N ALA A 82 8.32 1.42 12.39
CA ALA A 82 8.82 1.56 13.75
C ALA A 82 8.69 3.03 14.17
N HIS A 83 8.22 3.26 15.39
CA HIS A 83 8.23 4.57 16.01
C HIS A 83 8.56 4.44 17.49
N GLU A 84 9.44 5.30 18.00
CA GLU A 84 9.75 5.39 19.42
C GLU A 84 9.12 6.67 19.99
N GLY A 85 8.08 6.49 20.83
CA GLY A 85 7.40 7.61 21.47
C GLY A 85 6.82 8.63 20.48
N THR A 86 7.26 9.89 20.60
CA THR A 86 6.84 11.04 19.77
C THR A 86 7.88 11.43 18.72
N GLN A 87 8.97 10.66 18.56
CA GLN A 87 10.04 11.01 17.62
C GLN A 87 9.56 10.98 16.17
N MET A 88 9.96 12.02 15.44
CA MET A 88 9.76 12.22 14.01
C MET A 88 11.14 12.31 13.35
N PRO A 89 11.32 11.77 12.13
CA PRO A 89 10.34 11.09 11.27
C PRO A 89 10.03 9.65 11.74
N ILE A 90 8.97 9.07 11.18
CA ILE A 90 8.65 7.66 11.38
C ILE A 90 9.50 6.81 10.44
N ASP A 91 10.11 5.76 10.98
CA ASP A 91 10.98 4.88 10.23
C ASP A 91 10.19 3.75 9.57
N TRP A 92 10.33 3.66 8.25
CA TRP A 92 9.76 2.60 7.45
C TRP A 92 10.87 1.64 7.00
N PHE A 93 10.60 0.35 7.11
CA PHE A 93 11.51 -0.71 6.71
C PHE A 93 10.81 -1.66 5.77
N VAL A 94 11.50 -2.09 4.72
CA VAL A 94 11.13 -3.30 3.99
C VAL A 94 11.79 -4.51 4.65
N VAL A 95 11.01 -5.57 4.84
CA VAL A 95 11.46 -6.81 5.48
C VAL A 95 11.83 -7.81 4.39
N HIS A 96 13.11 -8.08 4.23
CA HIS A 96 13.62 -9.10 3.32
C HIS A 96 13.78 -10.45 4.02
N ARG A 97 13.07 -11.47 3.53
CA ARG A 97 13.24 -12.87 3.95
C ARG A 97 14.19 -13.56 2.96
N LYS A 98 15.20 -14.27 3.46
CA LYS A 98 16.09 -15.07 2.60
C LYS A 98 15.43 -16.41 2.24
N PRO A 99 15.56 -16.87 0.99
CA PRO A 99 15.21 -18.24 0.62
C PRO A 99 16.04 -19.23 1.45
N GLY A 100 15.37 -20.19 2.10
CA GLY A 100 16.04 -21.19 2.97
C GLY A 100 16.02 -20.89 4.47
N GLY A 101 15.36 -19.80 4.89
CA GLY A 101 15.30 -19.38 6.31
C GLY A 101 16.59 -18.68 6.74
N ASN A 102 16.48 -17.75 7.69
CA ASN A 102 17.65 -17.07 8.23
C ASN A 102 17.83 -17.47 9.70
N VAL A 103 18.99 -18.05 10.03
CA VAL A 103 19.39 -18.34 11.42
C VAL A 103 19.47 -17.04 12.25
N ASN A 104 19.66 -15.90 11.58
CA ASN A 104 19.82 -14.58 12.20
C ASN A 104 18.59 -13.64 12.03
N GLY A 105 17.42 -14.16 11.64
CA GLY A 105 16.19 -13.35 11.49
C GLY A 105 16.07 -12.55 10.18
N PRO A 106 14.97 -11.83 9.94
CA PRO A 106 14.78 -11.08 8.69
C PRO A 106 15.74 -9.89 8.57
N ILE A 107 16.07 -9.50 7.33
CA ILE A 107 16.85 -8.27 7.08
C ILE A 107 15.88 -7.11 6.95
N LEU A 108 16.07 -6.07 7.77
CA LEU A 108 15.35 -4.80 7.68
C LEU A 108 16.18 -3.82 6.86
N ALA A 109 15.64 -3.34 5.74
CA ALA A 109 16.26 -2.27 4.96
C ALA A 109 15.41 -0.99 5.09
N PRO A 110 15.99 0.14 5.51
CA PRO A 110 15.25 1.39 5.60
C PRO A 110 14.81 1.83 4.20
N ILE A 111 13.57 2.33 4.09
CA ILE A 111 13.12 3.03 2.89
C ILE A 111 13.18 4.54 3.13
N PRO A 112 13.20 5.38 2.06
CA PRO A 112 13.19 6.82 2.22
C PRO A 112 12.10 7.28 3.17
N SER A 113 12.45 8.19 4.08
CA SER A 113 11.53 8.74 5.07
C SER A 113 10.27 9.24 4.38
N GLY A 114 9.13 8.72 4.83
CA GLY A 114 7.83 9.08 4.33
C GLY A 114 7.35 10.45 4.82
N PRO A 115 6.06 10.74 4.67
CA PRO A 115 5.49 11.99 5.18
C PRO A 115 5.73 12.18 6.67
N LEU A 116 5.69 13.44 7.12
CA LEU A 116 5.72 13.77 8.54
C LEU A 116 4.37 13.43 9.18
N MET A 117 4.19 12.16 9.51
CA MET A 117 3.02 11.61 10.20
C MET A 117 3.29 11.52 11.70
N TYR A 118 2.40 12.06 12.53
CA TYR A 118 2.47 11.94 13.98
C TYR A 118 1.63 10.74 14.41
N ARG A 119 2.26 9.76 15.08
CA ARG A 119 1.61 8.52 15.56
C ARG A 119 0.96 7.70 14.40
N PRO A 120 1.70 6.72 13.83
CA PRO A 120 1.24 5.95 12.66
C PRO A 120 -0.08 5.23 12.90
N ASP A 121 -0.29 4.78 14.13
CA ASP A 121 -1.47 4.08 14.62
C ASP A 121 -2.76 4.92 14.54
N THR A 122 -2.66 6.22 14.25
CA THR A 122 -3.82 7.08 14.03
C THR A 122 -4.25 7.18 12.56
N SER A 123 -3.43 6.71 11.63
CA SER A 123 -3.70 6.72 10.20
C SER A 123 -4.36 5.40 9.77
N ALA A 124 -5.15 5.43 8.70
CA ALA A 124 -5.59 4.21 8.05
C ALA A 124 -4.63 3.83 6.91
N TYR A 125 -4.57 2.54 6.61
CA TYR A 125 -3.74 1.99 5.55
C TYR A 125 -4.59 1.15 4.60
N ALA A 126 -4.40 1.35 3.29
CA ALA A 126 -5.04 0.53 2.25
C ALA A 126 -3.98 0.08 1.23
N ILE A 127 -4.10 -1.14 0.72
CA ILE A 127 -3.15 -1.72 -0.22
C ILE A 127 -3.90 -2.05 -1.51
N ILE A 128 -3.47 -1.45 -2.62
CA ILE A 128 -4.01 -1.73 -3.96
C ILE A 128 -2.84 -1.92 -4.91
N GLY A 129 -2.74 -3.13 -5.48
CA GLY A 129 -1.60 -3.50 -6.32
C GLY A 129 -0.26 -3.29 -5.58
N PRO A 130 0.73 -2.63 -6.21
CA PRO A 130 2.04 -2.37 -5.59
C PRO A 130 2.06 -1.08 -4.74
N LYS A 131 0.91 -0.51 -4.38
CA LYS A 131 0.83 0.78 -3.69
C LYS A 131 0.23 0.64 -2.30
N ILE A 132 0.84 1.32 -1.34
CA ILE A 132 0.32 1.49 0.02
C ILE A 132 -0.18 2.93 0.17
N TYR A 133 -1.45 3.08 0.49
CA TYR A 133 -2.10 4.35 0.76
C TYR A 133 -2.14 4.59 2.26
N VAL A 134 -1.61 5.73 2.70
CA VAL A 134 -1.66 6.22 4.08
C VAL A 134 -2.68 7.36 4.12
N LEU A 135 -3.71 7.19 4.94
CA LEU A 135 -4.94 7.96 4.86
C LEU A 135 -5.19 8.66 6.21
N GLY A 136 -5.13 9.99 6.19
CA GLY A 136 -5.39 10.83 7.35
C GLY A 136 -4.34 10.70 8.46
N GLY A 137 -4.80 10.59 9.70
CA GLY A 137 -3.96 10.54 10.90
C GLY A 137 -3.74 11.90 11.55
N LEU A 138 -3.00 11.90 12.65
CA LEU A 138 -2.63 13.12 13.35
C LEU A 138 -1.40 13.75 12.69
N THR A 139 -1.46 15.07 12.53
CA THR A 139 -0.30 15.91 12.21
C THR A 139 0.57 16.09 13.45
N CYS A 140 1.80 16.59 13.28
CA CYS A 140 2.70 16.93 14.39
C CYS A 140 2.12 17.93 15.41
N LYS A 141 1.05 18.65 15.04
CA LYS A 141 0.30 19.56 15.91
C LYS A 141 -0.87 18.88 16.64
N GLY A 142 -0.99 17.55 16.55
CA GLY A 142 -2.10 16.78 17.11
C GLY A 142 -3.44 17.03 16.43
N ARG A 143 -3.46 17.57 15.20
CA ARG A 143 -4.70 17.83 14.44
C ARG A 143 -4.97 16.72 13.42
N PRO A 144 -6.22 16.27 13.24
CA PRO A 144 -6.60 15.37 12.15
C PRO A 144 -6.21 15.92 10.78
N SER A 145 -5.81 15.03 9.86
CA SER A 145 -5.47 15.38 8.49
C SER A 145 -6.41 14.73 7.48
N SER A 146 -6.60 15.37 6.33
CA SER A 146 -7.23 14.78 5.16
C SER A 146 -6.19 14.33 4.12
N ASP A 147 -4.91 14.44 4.44
CA ASP A 147 -3.83 14.09 3.53
C ASP A 147 -3.83 12.60 3.19
N VAL A 148 -3.49 12.32 1.94
CA VAL A 148 -3.29 10.99 1.41
C VAL A 148 -1.87 10.91 0.87
N TRP A 149 -1.12 9.92 1.35
CA TRP A 149 0.22 9.61 0.87
C TRP A 149 0.25 8.23 0.28
N VAL A 150 0.97 8.07 -0.82
CA VAL A 150 1.03 6.83 -1.56
C VAL A 150 2.49 6.42 -1.67
N LEU A 151 2.80 5.22 -1.17
CA LEU A 151 4.10 4.58 -1.31
C LEU A 151 4.03 3.58 -2.46
N ASP A 152 4.86 3.77 -3.48
CA ASP A 152 5.09 2.76 -4.51
C ASP A 152 6.11 1.72 -4.02
N CYS A 153 5.67 0.50 -3.76
CA CYS A 153 6.51 -0.60 -3.26
C CYS A 153 7.57 -1.09 -4.25
N ARG A 154 7.55 -0.64 -5.51
CA ARG A 154 8.56 -1.00 -6.52
C ARG A 154 9.77 -0.08 -6.43
N SER A 155 9.53 1.21 -6.27
CA SER A 155 10.57 2.25 -6.24
C SER A 155 10.89 2.75 -4.83
N HIS A 156 10.03 2.42 -3.85
CA HIS A 156 10.02 3.00 -2.51
C HIS A 156 9.93 4.54 -2.54
N ALA A 157 9.25 5.08 -3.56
CA ALA A 157 9.00 6.49 -3.70
C ALA A 157 7.64 6.86 -3.07
N TRP A 158 7.62 7.98 -2.39
CA TRP A 158 6.41 8.59 -1.85
C TRP A 158 5.86 9.62 -2.82
N GLU A 159 4.56 9.58 -3.05
CA GLU A 159 3.81 10.60 -3.78
C GLU A 159 2.63 11.09 -2.94
N ARG A 160 2.21 12.33 -3.18
CA ARG A 160 0.99 12.87 -2.55
C ARG A 160 -0.20 12.48 -3.41
N GLY A 161 -1.18 11.82 -2.79
CA GLY A 161 -2.46 11.47 -3.42
C GLY A 161 -3.48 12.61 -3.32
N GLN A 162 -4.65 12.39 -3.91
CA GLN A 162 -5.79 13.28 -3.75
C GLN A 162 -6.25 13.30 -2.29
N SER A 163 -6.27 14.48 -1.67
CA SER A 163 -6.75 14.63 -0.29
C SER A 163 -8.23 14.22 -0.16
N MET A 164 -8.55 13.58 0.97
CA MET A 164 -9.92 13.31 1.41
C MET A 164 -10.70 14.61 1.59
N GLN A 165 -12.02 14.52 1.54
CA GLN A 165 -12.92 15.63 1.84
C GLN A 165 -12.87 16.00 3.32
N MET A 166 -12.80 15.00 4.21
CA MET A 166 -12.71 15.22 5.65
C MET A 166 -11.33 14.93 6.23
N ARG A 167 -11.02 15.69 7.29
CA ARG A 167 -9.89 15.42 8.16
C ARG A 167 -10.24 14.28 9.10
N ARG A 168 -9.41 13.25 9.14
CA ARG A 168 -9.66 12.02 9.89
C ARG A 168 -8.43 11.62 10.70
N ALA A 169 -8.64 11.11 11.91
CA ALA A 169 -7.62 10.45 12.72
C ALA A 169 -8.28 9.40 13.61
N PHE A 170 -7.56 8.31 13.93
CA PHE A 170 -8.16 7.08 14.49
C PHE A 170 -9.25 6.51 13.56
N THR A 171 -8.92 6.50 12.27
CA THR A 171 -9.77 6.00 11.19
C THR A 171 -9.33 4.60 10.76
N SER A 172 -10.19 3.91 10.02
CA SER A 172 -9.86 2.61 9.43
C SER A 172 -10.18 2.63 7.93
N ALA A 173 -9.45 1.82 7.15
CA ALA A 173 -9.69 1.69 5.73
C ALA A 173 -9.79 0.22 5.32
N ALA A 174 -10.60 0.00 4.29
CA ALA A 174 -10.79 -1.30 3.68
C ALA A 174 -10.81 -1.16 2.15
N VAL A 175 -10.40 -2.22 1.46
CA VAL A 175 -10.41 -2.29 0.00
C VAL A 175 -11.45 -3.32 -0.42
N VAL A 176 -12.41 -2.91 -1.25
CA VAL A 176 -13.42 -3.79 -1.84
C VAL A 176 -13.55 -3.43 -3.32
N ASP A 177 -13.40 -4.43 -4.20
CA ASP A 177 -13.52 -4.30 -5.65
C ASP A 177 -12.70 -3.14 -6.25
N GLY A 178 -11.45 -2.98 -5.80
CA GLY A 178 -10.53 -1.95 -6.29
C GLY A 178 -10.82 -0.53 -5.77
N ARG A 179 -11.80 -0.38 -4.87
CA ARG A 179 -12.13 0.89 -4.20
C ARG A 179 -11.62 0.93 -2.78
N ILE A 180 -11.07 2.07 -2.37
CA ILE A 180 -10.73 2.33 -0.97
C ILE A 180 -11.98 2.88 -0.27
N TYR A 181 -12.28 2.39 0.92
CA TYR A 181 -13.28 2.93 1.82
C TYR A 181 -12.59 3.36 3.10
N VAL A 182 -12.74 4.61 3.51
CA VAL A 182 -12.18 5.18 4.74
C VAL A 182 -13.32 5.56 5.68
N MET A 183 -13.26 5.08 6.91
CA MET A 183 -14.38 5.11 7.85
C MET A 183 -13.99 5.70 9.21
N GLY A 184 -14.88 6.55 9.74
CA GLY A 184 -14.75 7.15 11.07
C GLY A 184 -13.60 8.14 11.24
N GLY A 185 -13.26 8.42 12.50
CA GLY A 185 -12.15 9.29 12.88
C GLY A 185 -12.38 10.80 12.72
N CYS A 186 -13.64 11.22 12.58
CA CYS A 186 -14.04 12.61 12.37
C CYS A 186 -14.18 13.35 13.72
N MET A 187 -13.05 13.71 14.34
CA MET A 187 -13.02 14.16 15.74
C MET A 187 -13.35 15.64 16.01
N LEU A 188 -13.51 16.48 14.99
CA LEU A 188 -13.72 17.92 15.19
C LEU A 188 -15.20 18.29 14.99
N LYS A 189 -15.85 18.77 16.06
CA LYS A 189 -17.21 19.33 16.01
C LYS A 189 -17.32 20.62 15.17
N GLU A 190 -16.18 21.25 14.90
CA GLU A 190 -16.03 22.48 14.11
C GLU A 190 -16.00 22.21 12.60
N ASP A 191 -15.75 20.97 12.17
CA ASP A 191 -15.87 20.61 10.76
C ASP A 191 -17.36 20.57 10.43
N ALA A 192 -17.88 21.66 9.84
CA ALA A 192 -19.28 21.76 9.43
C ALA A 192 -19.73 20.56 8.57
N TRP A 193 -18.80 19.97 7.81
CA TRP A 193 -19.01 18.76 7.02
C TRP A 193 -19.16 17.47 7.86
N ALA A 194 -18.49 17.37 9.02
CA ALA A 194 -18.65 16.24 9.94
C ALA A 194 -20.03 16.22 10.60
N ARG A 195 -20.75 17.35 10.60
CA ARG A 195 -22.16 17.41 11.00
C ARG A 195 -23.11 16.91 9.90
N GLU A 196 -22.62 16.73 8.68
CA GLU A 196 -23.39 16.30 7.51
C GLU A 196 -23.04 14.86 7.13
N THR A 197 -23.63 13.91 7.87
CA THR A 197 -24.03 12.56 7.43
C THR A 197 -23.01 11.58 6.86
N HIS A 198 -21.81 11.95 6.39
CA HIS A 198 -20.95 11.10 5.57
C HIS A 198 -19.77 10.47 6.35
N TRP A 199 -20.04 9.48 7.21
CA TRP A 199 -19.00 8.88 8.04
C TRP A 199 -17.97 8.03 7.25
N VAL A 200 -18.27 7.74 5.98
CA VAL A 200 -17.43 6.98 5.05
C VAL A 200 -17.10 7.86 3.85
N GLU A 201 -15.86 7.76 3.38
CA GLU A 201 -15.45 8.26 2.07
C GLU A 201 -14.91 7.10 1.24
N THR A 202 -15.23 7.09 -0.05
CA THR A 202 -14.70 6.10 -0.99
C THR A 202 -13.98 6.76 -2.16
N LEU A 203 -12.93 6.09 -2.64
CA LEU A 203 -12.18 6.47 -3.83
C LEU A 203 -12.10 5.26 -4.77
N ASP A 204 -12.64 5.42 -5.98
CA ASP A 204 -12.50 4.43 -7.04
C ASP A 204 -11.20 4.66 -7.80
N LEU A 205 -10.20 3.82 -7.52
CA LEU A 205 -8.90 3.91 -8.18
C LEU A 205 -8.92 3.31 -9.58
N VAL A 206 -9.76 2.31 -9.85
CA VAL A 206 -9.83 1.67 -11.16
C VAL A 206 -10.40 2.66 -12.17
N ALA A 207 -11.51 3.29 -11.83
CA ALA A 207 -12.09 4.35 -12.66
C ALA A 207 -11.12 5.52 -12.83
N ALA A 208 -10.38 5.89 -11.78
CA ALA A 208 -9.43 7.00 -11.84
C ALA A 208 -8.19 6.71 -12.70
N GLU A 209 -7.73 5.45 -12.77
CA GLU A 209 -6.64 5.02 -13.64
C GLU A 209 -7.09 4.86 -15.12
N GLU A 210 -8.36 4.53 -15.37
CA GLU A 210 -8.96 4.41 -16.70
C GLU A 210 -9.35 5.77 -17.34
N GLY A 211 -8.83 6.87 -16.80
CA GLY A 211 -9.08 8.24 -17.29
C GLY A 211 -10.25 8.96 -16.62
N GLY A 212 -10.82 8.36 -15.56
CA GLY A 212 -11.79 9.01 -14.69
C GLY A 212 -11.16 10.06 -13.76
N ARG A 213 -12.01 10.67 -12.93
CA ARG A 213 -11.60 11.69 -11.98
C ARG A 213 -11.17 11.06 -10.65
N TRP A 214 -10.06 11.55 -10.11
CA TRP A 214 -9.60 11.24 -8.76
C TRP A 214 -10.42 12.06 -7.76
N GLU A 215 -11.65 11.63 -7.49
CA GLU A 215 -12.57 12.32 -6.58
C GLU A 215 -13.07 11.37 -5.49
N TRP A 216 -13.01 11.85 -4.24
CA TRP A 216 -13.57 11.16 -3.10
C TRP A 216 -15.09 11.35 -3.07
N GLU A 217 -15.83 10.28 -2.82
CA GLU A 217 -17.29 10.29 -2.64
C GLU A 217 -17.61 10.04 -1.16
N GLY A 218 -18.34 10.97 -0.53
CA GLY A 218 -18.89 10.76 0.81
C GLY A 218 -20.12 9.84 0.77
N ILE A 219 -20.22 8.87 1.68
CA ILE A 219 -21.37 7.97 1.80
C ILE A 219 -22.12 8.25 3.09
N PRO A 220 -23.44 8.55 3.03
CA PRO A 220 -24.26 8.80 4.20
C PRO A 220 -24.24 7.63 5.19
N SER A 221 -24.38 7.94 6.48
CA SER A 221 -24.33 6.98 7.59
C SER A 221 -25.42 7.31 8.60
N SER A 222 -25.91 6.29 9.31
CA SER A 222 -26.99 6.46 10.28
C SER A 222 -26.55 7.29 11.49
N ALA A 223 -27.53 7.85 12.21
CA ALA A 223 -27.25 8.64 13.40
C ALA A 223 -26.57 7.84 14.52
N GLU A 224 -26.90 6.57 14.62
CA GLU A 224 -26.28 5.65 15.56
C GLU A 224 -24.78 5.48 15.28
N VAL A 225 -24.41 5.38 14.01
CA VAL A 225 -23.03 5.19 13.56
C VAL A 225 -22.21 6.48 13.72
N HIS A 226 -22.74 7.64 13.33
CA HIS A 226 -22.01 8.91 13.49
C HIS A 226 -21.79 9.32 14.95
N SER A 227 -22.55 8.75 15.89
CA SER A 227 -22.36 9.02 17.32
C SER A 227 -21.03 8.48 17.85
N LYS A 228 -20.37 7.62 17.08
CA LYS A 228 -19.09 6.99 17.43
C LYS A 228 -17.92 7.84 16.92
N ASN A 229 -17.09 8.31 17.85
CA ASN A 229 -15.97 9.21 17.55
C ASN A 229 -14.79 8.54 16.84
N PHE A 230 -14.58 7.24 17.03
CA PHE A 230 -13.42 6.50 16.49
C PHE A 230 -13.79 5.06 16.13
N VAL A 231 -13.00 4.47 15.22
CA VAL A 231 -13.08 3.05 14.85
C VAL A 231 -11.88 2.34 15.47
N THR A 232 -12.11 1.22 16.17
CA THR A 232 -11.03 0.45 16.82
C THR A 232 -10.35 -0.49 15.84
N PHE A 233 -11.12 -1.12 14.94
CA PHE A 233 -10.62 -1.93 13.84
C PHE A 233 -11.70 -2.08 12.77
N SER A 234 -11.28 -2.41 11.54
CA SER A 234 -12.16 -2.84 10.46
C SER A 234 -11.63 -4.12 9.82
N ASN A 235 -12.52 -4.92 9.25
CA ASN A 235 -12.22 -6.15 8.53
C ASN A 235 -13.17 -6.31 7.34
N VAL A 236 -12.70 -6.86 6.23
CA VAL A 236 -13.57 -7.22 5.09
C VAL A 236 -14.01 -8.67 5.23
N MET A 237 -15.32 -8.91 5.26
CA MET A 237 -15.93 -10.22 5.52
C MET A 237 -17.11 -10.47 4.58
N GLY A 238 -16.99 -11.44 3.68
CA GLY A 238 -18.09 -11.85 2.79
C GLY A 238 -18.64 -10.68 1.96
N GLY A 239 -17.77 -9.86 1.39
CA GLY A 239 -18.14 -8.69 0.56
C GLY A 239 -18.54 -7.42 1.34
N GLY A 240 -18.74 -7.52 2.66
CA GLY A 240 -19.02 -6.36 3.53
C GLY A 240 -17.81 -5.91 4.33
N ILE A 241 -17.84 -4.68 4.84
CA ILE A 241 -16.84 -4.12 5.73
C ILE A 241 -17.41 -4.13 7.15
N CYS A 242 -16.88 -5.00 8.01
CA CYS A 242 -17.22 -5.03 9.43
C CYS A 242 -16.31 -4.07 10.19
N ILE A 243 -16.86 -3.31 11.12
CA ILE A 243 -16.15 -2.34 11.94
C ILE A 243 -16.55 -2.48 13.40
N TRP A 244 -15.62 -2.15 14.29
CA TRP A 244 -15.91 -2.00 15.71
C TRP A 244 -15.78 -0.53 16.11
N ALA A 245 -16.87 0.07 16.59
CA ALA A 245 -16.92 1.48 16.93
C ALA A 245 -17.72 1.70 18.22
N GLY A 246 -17.06 2.28 19.22
CA GLY A 246 -17.68 2.60 20.52
C GLY A 246 -18.33 1.41 21.24
N GLY A 247 -17.72 0.21 21.14
CA GLY A 247 -18.17 -1.00 21.83
C GLY A 247 -19.23 -1.82 21.08
N GLU A 248 -19.54 -1.44 19.84
CA GLU A 248 -20.54 -2.12 19.00
C GLU A 248 -19.93 -2.49 17.65
N GLU A 249 -20.44 -3.56 17.06
CA GLU A 249 -20.06 -4.02 15.73
C GLU A 249 -21.09 -3.56 14.69
N PHE A 250 -20.60 -3.00 13.59
CA PHE A 250 -21.41 -2.61 12.44
C PHE A 250 -20.86 -3.27 11.19
N ARG A 251 -21.74 -3.59 10.25
CA ARG A 251 -21.39 -4.04 8.92
C ARG A 251 -21.89 -3.02 7.91
N PHE A 252 -20.97 -2.58 7.07
CA PHE A 252 -21.26 -1.77 5.89
C PHE A 252 -21.24 -2.66 4.65
N ASP A 253 -22.27 -2.55 3.83
CA ASP A 253 -22.33 -3.22 2.52
C ASP A 253 -21.95 -2.21 1.42
N PRO A 254 -20.78 -2.37 0.77
CA PRO A 254 -20.33 -1.47 -0.30
C PRO A 254 -21.26 -1.45 -1.52
N ALA A 255 -21.95 -2.55 -1.83
CA ALA A 255 -22.79 -2.65 -3.00
C ALA A 255 -24.11 -1.89 -2.82
N THR A 256 -24.70 -1.97 -1.64
CA THR A 256 -25.97 -1.30 -1.32
C THR A 256 -25.78 0.04 -0.60
N LYS A 257 -24.55 0.35 -0.17
CA LYS A 257 -24.19 1.47 0.71
C LYS A 257 -24.99 1.49 2.02
N ALA A 258 -25.49 0.32 2.45
CA ALA A 258 -26.31 0.17 3.63
C ALA A 258 -25.47 -0.18 4.88
N TRP A 259 -26.02 0.18 6.03
CA TRP A 259 -25.46 -0.13 7.34
C TRP A 259 -26.35 -1.11 8.09
N GLU A 260 -25.73 -2.13 8.67
CA GLU A 260 -26.38 -3.09 9.56
C GLU A 260 -25.61 -3.13 10.90
N LYS A 261 -26.34 -3.15 12.01
CA LYS A 261 -25.74 -3.38 13.33
C LYS A 261 -25.64 -4.87 13.57
N TRP A 262 -24.42 -5.37 13.78
CA TRP A 262 -24.19 -6.76 14.10
C TRP A 262 -24.19 -6.93 15.62
N VAL A 263 -25.26 -7.50 16.16
CA VAL A 263 -25.37 -7.82 17.58
C VAL A 263 -24.82 -9.23 17.78
N VAL A 264 -23.55 -9.36 18.17
CA VAL A 264 -23.03 -10.65 18.63
C VAL A 264 -23.65 -10.95 20.00
N PHE A 265 -24.42 -12.05 20.08
CA PHE A 265 -25.06 -12.51 21.31
C PHE A 265 -24.08 -12.62 22.48
N GLY A 266 -24.46 -12.02 23.63
CA GLY A 266 -24.17 -12.51 24.97
C GLY A 266 -22.72 -12.46 25.48
N SER A 267 -22.42 -11.41 26.25
CA SER A 267 -21.64 -11.41 27.51
C SER A 267 -20.83 -12.66 27.96
N ALA A 268 -19.96 -13.22 27.12
CA ALA A 268 -18.98 -14.22 27.55
C ALA A 268 -17.71 -14.14 26.67
N GLY A 269 -16.83 -13.20 27.03
CA GLY A 269 -15.49 -13.08 26.45
C GLY A 269 -15.43 -12.05 25.32
N ARG A 270 -14.54 -11.07 25.47
CA ARG A 270 -14.16 -10.17 24.37
C ARG A 270 -13.27 -10.97 23.41
N GLU A 271 -13.87 -11.55 22.38
CA GLU A 271 -13.17 -12.30 21.33
C GLU A 271 -12.85 -11.35 20.17
N ILE A 272 -11.57 -11.14 19.86
CA ILE A 272 -11.18 -10.52 18.59
C ILE A 272 -11.08 -11.65 17.57
N ARG A 273 -11.98 -11.65 16.59
CA ARG A 273 -11.92 -12.57 15.44
C ARG A 273 -11.04 -11.95 14.36
N LEU A 274 -9.79 -12.39 14.29
CA LEU A 274 -8.91 -12.12 13.15
C LEU A 274 -9.13 -13.23 12.12
N ASN A 275 -9.94 -12.96 11.10
CA ASN A 275 -10.12 -13.88 9.99
C ASN A 275 -9.08 -13.56 8.91
N PHE A 276 -8.12 -14.46 8.70
CA PHE A 276 -7.25 -14.42 7.54
C PHE A 276 -7.89 -15.27 6.45
N TYR A 277 -8.19 -14.66 5.30
CA TYR A 277 -8.52 -15.42 4.10
C TYR A 277 -7.25 -15.49 3.26
N GLU A 278 -6.67 -16.68 3.12
CA GLU A 278 -5.79 -16.94 1.99
C GLU A 278 -6.66 -16.87 0.73
N VAL A 279 -6.31 -15.96 -0.18
CA VAL A 279 -6.88 -15.96 -1.53
C VAL A 279 -6.34 -17.23 -2.21
N PRO A 280 -7.18 -18.21 -2.56
CA PRO A 280 -6.68 -19.41 -3.21
C PRO A 280 -6.12 -19.06 -4.59
N PRO A 281 -5.05 -19.73 -5.07
CA PRO A 281 -4.73 -19.68 -6.48
C PRO A 281 -5.92 -20.19 -7.29
N ILE A 282 -6.09 -19.65 -8.50
CA ILE A 282 -7.28 -19.73 -9.39
C ILE A 282 -7.74 -21.17 -9.75
N THR A 283 -7.11 -22.21 -9.23
CA THR A 283 -7.49 -23.61 -9.46
C THR A 283 -8.48 -24.10 -8.39
N GLY A 284 -9.76 -23.84 -8.62
CA GLY A 284 -10.96 -24.56 -8.15
C GLY A 284 -10.88 -25.56 -6.98
N GLY A 285 -10.35 -25.16 -5.82
CA GLY A 285 -10.35 -25.96 -4.58
C GLY A 285 -11.27 -25.36 -3.52
N GLU A 286 -11.95 -26.22 -2.74
CA GLU A 286 -12.87 -25.84 -1.67
C GLU A 286 -12.25 -24.91 -0.62
N ARG A 287 -13.07 -24.00 -0.09
CA ARG A 287 -12.70 -23.00 0.93
C ARG A 287 -12.36 -23.70 2.25
N SER A 288 -11.09 -23.77 2.60
CA SER A 288 -10.65 -24.06 3.97
C SER A 288 -10.06 -22.79 4.58
N GLY A 289 -10.86 -22.04 5.34
CA GLY A 289 -10.37 -20.95 6.17
C GLY A 289 -9.72 -21.53 7.44
N SER A 290 -8.46 -21.17 7.71
CA SER A 290 -7.82 -21.49 8.99
C SER A 290 -8.15 -20.43 10.03
N GLU A 291 -8.82 -20.84 11.12
CA GLU A 291 -9.20 -20.01 12.25
C GLU A 291 -8.11 -20.06 13.34
N ILE A 292 -7.51 -18.94 13.72
CA ILE A 292 -6.65 -18.86 14.91
C ILE A 292 -7.44 -18.16 16.03
N ARG A 293 -7.80 -18.93 17.06
CA ARG A 293 -8.45 -18.42 18.28
C ARG A 293 -7.40 -17.99 19.29
N LEU A 294 -7.16 -16.69 19.41
CA LEU A 294 -6.36 -16.15 20.52
C LEU A 294 -7.29 -15.86 21.70
N ARG A 295 -7.24 -16.72 22.72
CA ARG A 295 -7.87 -16.45 24.03
C ARG A 295 -6.84 -15.78 24.93
N TRP A 296 -7.25 -14.72 25.61
CA TRP A 296 -6.51 -14.17 26.75
C TRP A 296 -7.45 -14.07 27.95
N ASN A 297 -6.95 -14.48 29.11
CA ASN A 297 -7.57 -14.25 30.40
C ASN A 297 -6.73 -13.20 31.11
N PHE A 298 -7.38 -12.16 31.66
CA PHE A 298 -6.81 -11.41 32.79
C PHE A 298 -7.22 -12.10 34.08
#